data_AF-A0A522YGA2-F1
#
_entry.id   AF-A0A522YGA2-F1
#
_cell.length_a   1.000
_cell.length_b   1.000
_cell.length_c   1.000
_cell.angle_alpha   90.00
_cell.angle_beta   90.00
_cell.angle_gamma   90.00
#
_symmetry.space_group_name_H-M   'P 1'
#
loop_
_entity.id
_entity.type
_entity.pdbx_description
1 polymer ?
#
loop_
_entity_poly.entity_id
_entity_poly.type
_entity_poly.pdbx_seq_one_letter_code
_entity_poly.pdbx_strand_id
1 'polypeptide(L)' 'IDLAKLVLASTKDFTHRIYLNKGIYAEITLFYQGNSFKSWDLTYPDYRTDKYIEIFNHLRQIYAQQIK' A
#
# COMPACT_ATOMS: atom_id res chain seq x y z
N ILE A 1 -8.52 -12.19 0.49
CA ILE A 1 -7.96 -10.91 0.96
C ILE A 1 -6.53 -11.19 1.42
N ASP A 2 -5.53 -10.45 0.94
CA ASP A 2 -4.11 -10.70 1.28
C ASP A 2 -3.51 -9.58 2.15
N LEU A 3 -2.44 -9.92 2.88
CA LEU A 3 -1.66 -9.03 3.76
C LEU A 3 -0.27 -8.71 3.20
N ALA A 4 -0.06 -8.97 1.91
CA ALA A 4 1.23 -8.91 1.24
C ALA A 4 1.51 -7.53 0.65
N LYS A 5 0.49 -6.69 0.45
CA LYS A 5 0.65 -5.38 -0.18
C LYS A 5 -0.32 -4.33 0.34
N LEU A 6 0.11 -3.07 0.27
CA LEU A 6 -0.73 -1.90 0.44
C LEU A 6 -1.09 -1.36 -0.94
N VAL A 7 -2.38 -1.25 -1.23
CA VAL A 7 -2.91 -0.71 -2.50
C VAL A 7 -3.57 0.63 -2.22
N LEU A 8 -3.15 1.67 -2.94
CA LEU A 8 -3.76 2.98 -2.91
C LEU A 8 -4.76 3.12 -4.06
N ALA A 9 -5.98 3.51 -3.73
CA ALA A 9 -6.96 3.97 -4.70
C ALA A 9 -6.79 5.48 -4.93
N SER A 10 -6.62 5.90 -6.18
CA SER A 10 -6.41 7.31 -6.55
C SER A 10 -7.19 7.69 -7.80
N THR A 11 -7.57 8.96 -7.94
CA THR A 11 -8.12 9.52 -9.18
C THR A 11 -7.05 9.97 -10.16
N LYS A 12 -5.78 9.97 -9.75
CA LYS A 12 -4.65 10.36 -10.59
C LYS A 12 -4.26 9.19 -11.47
N ASP A 13 -4.28 9.37 -12.78
CA ASP A 13 -3.74 8.40 -13.73
C ASP A 13 -2.22 8.54 -13.85
N PHE A 14 -1.50 7.42 -13.97
CA PHE A 14 -0.05 7.39 -14.18
C PHE A 14 0.37 6.02 -14.75
N THR A 15 1.56 5.95 -15.35
CA THR A 15 2.02 4.81 -16.18
C THR A 15 1.97 3.44 -15.50
N HIS A 16 2.17 3.33 -14.19
CA HIS A 16 2.12 2.06 -13.45
C HIS A 16 0.81 1.83 -12.69
N ARG A 17 -0.22 2.67 -12.89
CA ARG A 17 -1.51 2.52 -12.22
C ARG A 17 -2.49 1.72 -13.06
N ILE A 18 -3.21 0.83 -12.39
CA ILE A 18 -4.21 -0.04 -13.03
C ILE A 18 -5.57 0.63 -12.87
N TYR A 19 -6.24 0.93 -13.98
CA TYR A 19 -7.62 1.42 -13.95
C TYR A 19 -8.55 0.37 -13.33
N LEU A 20 -9.34 0.76 -12.34
CA LEU A 20 -10.34 -0.10 -11.71
C LEU A 20 -11.73 0.16 -12.32
N ASN A 21 -12.35 1.30 -11.97
CA ASN A 21 -13.60 1.80 -12.51
C ASN A 21 -13.83 3.26 -12.09
N LYS A 22 -14.78 3.96 -12.73
CA LYS A 22 -15.27 5.29 -12.28
C LYS A 22 -14.19 6.35 -12.09
N GLY A 23 -13.12 6.30 -12.88
CA GLY A 23 -11.99 7.22 -12.77
C GLY A 23 -11.08 6.95 -11.58
N ILE A 24 -11.20 5.78 -10.94
CA ILE A 24 -10.34 5.32 -9.85
C ILE A 24 -9.32 4.32 -10.40
N TYR A 25 -8.08 4.53 -10.00
CA TYR A 25 -6.92 3.73 -10.35
C TYR A 25 -6.32 3.12 -9.08
N ALA A 26 -5.76 1.93 -9.21
CA ALA A 26 -5.03 1.23 -8.17
C ALA A 26 -3.52 1.31 -8.39
N GLU A 27 -2.80 1.52 -7.29
CA GLU A 27 -1.34 1.51 -7.26
C GLU A 27 -0.86 0.67 -6.08
N ILE A 28 0.10 -0.23 -6.29
CA ILE A 28 0.77 -0.91 -5.19
C ILE A 28 1.84 0.03 -4.64
N THR A 29 1.61 0.58 -3.45
CA THR A 29 2.53 1.55 -2.84
C THR A 29 3.53 0.89 -1.93
N LEU A 30 3.16 -0.17 -1.21
CA LEU A 30 4.07 -0.91 -0.33
C LEU A 30 3.88 -2.42 -0.51
N PHE A 31 4.94 -3.18 -0.28
CA PHE A 31 4.90 -4.65 -0.22
C PHE A 31 5.48 -5.13 1.10
N TYR A 32 4.95 -6.22 1.65
CA TYR A 32 5.35 -6.75 2.93
C TYR A 32 6.39 -7.86 2.73
N GLN A 33 7.60 -7.66 3.25
CA GLN A 33 8.69 -8.61 3.13
C GLN A 33 9.64 -8.48 4.31
N GLY A 34 10.08 -9.61 4.88
CA GLY A 34 11.03 -9.59 6.00
C GLY A 34 10.44 -8.93 7.25
N ASN A 35 9.17 -9.24 7.53
CA ASN A 35 8.43 -8.75 8.70
C ASN A 35 8.14 -7.23 8.75
N SER A 36 8.31 -6.51 7.64
CA SER A 36 7.95 -5.08 7.53
C SER A 36 7.45 -4.73 6.13
N PHE A 37 6.70 -3.64 6.01
CA PHE A 37 6.47 -3.00 4.72
C PHE A 37 7.76 -2.38 4.17
N LYS A 38 7.92 -2.53 2.86
CA LYS A 38 8.95 -1.91 2.04
C LYS A 38 8.29 -1.14 0.92
N SER A 39 8.97 -0.08 0.48
CA SER A 39 8.52 0.76 -0.63
C SER A 39 9.16 0.32 -1.95
N TRP A 40 8.46 0.64 -3.04
CA TRP A 40 9.00 0.61 -4.39
C TRP A 40 9.72 1.93 -4.69
N ASP A 41 10.55 1.93 -5.74
CA ASP A 41 11.25 3.13 -6.21
C ASP A 41 10.31 4.24 -6.71
N LEU A 42 9.05 3.92 -6.98
CA LEU A 42 8.02 4.86 -7.42
C LEU A 42 7.01 5.22 -6.32
N THR A 43 7.13 4.63 -5.13
CA THR A 43 6.23 4.93 -4.00
C THR A 43 6.36 6.39 -3.59
N TYR A 44 5.26 7.02 -3.18
CA TYR A 44 5.28 8.39 -2.66
C TYR A 44 6.36 8.58 -1.58
N PRO A 45 7.16 9.67 -1.64
CA PRO A 45 8.25 9.91 -0.69
C PRO A 45 7.81 9.81 0.78
N ASP A 46 6.64 10.36 1.10
CA ASP A 46 6.07 10.32 2.45
C ASP A 46 5.88 8.89 2.96
N TYR A 47 5.46 7.97 2.08
CA TYR A 47 5.17 6.58 2.42
C TYR A 47 6.45 5.75 2.60
N ARG A 48 7.60 6.28 2.19
CA ARG A 48 8.91 5.64 2.42
C ARG A 48 9.50 5.96 3.79
N THR A 49 8.96 6.96 4.48
CA THR A 49 9.47 7.35 5.80
C THR A 49 9.14 6.29 6.84
N ASP A 50 10.05 6.08 7.79
CA ASP A 50 9.90 5.07 8.84
C ASP A 50 8.60 5.24 9.63
N LYS A 51 8.22 6.50 9.90
CA LYS A 51 6.95 6.84 10.57
C LYS A 51 5.73 6.25 9.86
N TYR A 52 5.66 6.37 8.54
CA TYR A 52 4.54 5.80 7.78
C TYR A 52 4.62 4.28 7.70
N ILE A 53 5.81 3.71 7.55
CA ILE A 53 6.01 2.26 7.55
C ILE A 53 5.54 1.64 8.88
N GLU A 54 5.87 2.26 10.02
CA GLU A 54 5.39 1.86 11.35
C GLU A 54 3.87 1.88 11.44
N ILE A 55 3.24 2.98 10.99
CA ILE A 55 1.78 3.11 10.94
C ILE A 55 1.16 1.98 10.11
N PHE A 56 1.68 1.72 8.91
CA PHE A 56 1.13 0.69 8.04
C PHE A 56 1.34 -0.72 8.60
N ASN A 57 2.49 -1.00 9.23
CA ASN A 57 2.73 -2.27 9.92
C ASN A 57 1.70 -2.49 11.05
N HIS A 58 1.40 -1.44 11.83
CA HIS A 58 0.38 -1.51 12.87
C HIS A 58 -1.03 -1.74 12.28
N LEU A 59 -1.41 -0.99 11.24
CA LEU A 59 -2.68 -1.18 10.54
C LEU A 59 -2.84 -2.59 9.97
N ARG A 60 -1.76 -3.18 9.45
CA ARG A 60 -1.76 -4.56 8.97
C ARG A 60 -2.05 -5.55 10.10
N GLN A 61 -1.51 -5.34 11.30
CA GLN A 61 -1.81 -6.21 12.45
C GLN A 61 -3.29 -6.15 12.83
N ILE A 62 -3.87 -4.93 12.88
CA ILE A 62 -5.30 -4.74 13.14
C ILE A 62 -6.13 -5.44 12.06
N TYR A 63 -5.81 -5.21 10.79
CA TYR A 63 -6.55 -5.81 9.68
C TYR A 63 -6.45 -7.34 9.66
N ALA A 64 -5.27 -7.89 9.99
CA ALA A 64 -5.08 -9.33 10.12
C ALA A 64 -5.96 -9.98 11.20
N GLN A 65 -6.32 -9.22 12.25
CA GLN A 65 -7.27 -9.68 13.27
C GLN A 65 -8.72 -9.59 12.80
N GLN A 66 -9.06 -8.64 11.92
CA GLN A 66 -10.42 -8.44 11.41
C GLN A 66 -10.84 -9.46 10.34
N ILE A 67 -9.86 -10.02 9.61
CA ILE A 67 -10.11 -11.00 8.55
C ILE A 67 -10.00 -12.45 9.04
N LYS A 68 -9.75 -12.65 10.33
CA LYS A 68 -9.88 -13.94 11.02
C LYS A 68 -11.35 -14.23 11.32
#